data_AF-A0A8K0J236-F1
#
_entry.id   AF-A0A8K0J236-F1
#
_cell.length_a   1.000
_cell.length_b   1.000
_cell.length_c   1.000
_cell.angle_alpha   90.00
_cell.angle_beta   90.00
_cell.angle_gamma   90.00
#
_symmetry.space_group_name_H-M   'P 1'
#
loop_
_entity.id
_entity.type
_entity.pdbx_description
1 polymer ?
#
loop_
_entity_poly.entity_id
_entity_poly.type
_entity_poly.pdbx_seq_one_letter_code
_entity_poly.pdbx_strand_id
1 'polypeptide(L)' 'RAAFVAEAGAAYEKGVDYDYEGRLSVATLADEGGLYLDDKTTEYYVCGPEDWMVQTREELVGRGVSRERVHVELFRTGDV' A
#
# COMPACT_ATOMS: atom_id res chain seq x y z
N ARG A 1 -8.14 0.29 9.61
CA ARG A 1 -8.31 0.58 8.17
C ARG A 1 -7.40 1.77 7.85
N ALA A 2 -6.93 1.92 6.61
CA ALA A 2 -6.14 3.07 6.20
C ALA A 2 -6.47 3.45 4.75
N ALA A 3 -7.26 4.51 4.59
CA ALA A 3 -7.66 5.05 3.30
C ALA A 3 -6.87 6.32 2.98
N PHE A 4 -6.19 6.32 1.83
CA PHE A 4 -5.45 7.47 1.31
C PHE A 4 -6.24 8.12 0.19
N VAL A 5 -6.32 9.45 0.20
CA VAL A 5 -6.87 10.25 -0.90
C VAL A 5 -5.81 11.21 -1.39
N ALA A 6 -5.57 11.29 -2.70
CA ALA A 6 -4.49 12.12 -3.24
C ALA A 6 -4.66 13.61 -2.91
N GLU A 7 -5.90 14.10 -2.97
CA GLU A 7 -6.32 15.45 -2.58
C GLU A 7 -7.74 15.36 -2.01
N ALA A 8 -7.97 15.90 -0.82
CA ALA A 8 -9.29 15.88 -0.20
C ALA A 8 -10.09 17.12 -0.61
N GLY A 9 -11.21 16.93 -1.32
CA GLY A 9 -12.15 18.00 -1.60
C GLY A 9 -12.95 18.41 -0.35
N ALA A 10 -13.51 19.61 -0.34
CA ALA A 10 -14.26 20.17 0.81
C ALA A 10 -15.50 19.35 1.25
N ALA A 11 -15.93 18.38 0.46
CA ALA A 11 -17.04 17.48 0.75
C ALA A 11 -16.63 16.20 1.53
N TYR A 12 -15.32 15.96 1.72
CA TYR A 12 -14.81 14.76 2.38
C TYR A 12 -14.30 15.08 3.79
N GLU A 13 -14.64 14.24 4.77
CA GLU A 13 -14.27 14.39 6.17
C GLU A 13 -13.18 13.38 6.59
N LYS A 14 -12.09 13.88 7.18
CA LYS A 14 -10.99 13.04 7.69
C LYS A 14 -11.45 12.19 8.89
N GLY A 15 -11.08 10.91 8.90
CA GLY A 15 -11.52 9.91 9.88
C GLY A 15 -12.86 9.27 9.54
N VAL A 16 -13.66 9.89 8.65
CA VAL A 16 -14.92 9.34 8.16
C VAL A 16 -14.72 8.75 6.76
N ASP A 17 -14.33 9.60 5.80
CA ASP A 17 -14.19 9.24 4.39
C ASP A 17 -12.77 8.82 4.02
N TYR A 18 -11.77 9.41 4.66
CA TYR A 18 -10.36 9.11 4.42
C TYR A 18 -9.55 9.24 5.71
N ASP A 19 -8.40 8.57 5.76
CA ASP A 19 -7.54 8.58 6.96
C ASP A 19 -6.29 9.44 6.71
N TYR A 20 -5.80 9.50 5.47
CA TYR A 20 -4.61 10.25 5.07
C TYR A 20 -4.82 10.98 3.74
N GLU A 21 -4.24 12.17 3.64
CA GLU A 21 -4.17 12.92 2.40
C GLU A 21 -2.78 12.77 1.75
N GLY A 22 -2.74 12.61 0.44
CA GLY A 22 -1.56 12.29 -0.35
C GLY A 22 -1.54 10.84 -0.86
N ARG A 23 -0.43 10.49 -1.54
CA ARG A 23 -0.22 9.15 -2.10
C ARG A 23 -0.06 8.12 -0.97
N LEU A 24 -0.57 6.91 -1.19
CA LEU A 24 -0.35 5.78 -0.29
C LEU A 24 1.14 5.58 -0.02
N SER A 25 1.48 5.53 1.26
CA SER A 25 2.84 5.41 1.77
C SER A 25 2.95 4.22 2.72
N VAL A 26 3.78 3.23 2.35
CA VAL A 26 4.10 2.09 3.22
C VAL A 26 4.81 2.57 4.48
N ALA A 27 5.62 3.64 4.39
CA ALA A 27 6.25 4.27 5.53
C ALA A 27 5.24 4.77 6.56
N THR A 28 4.24 5.53 6.14
CA THR A 28 3.19 6.04 7.05
C THR A 28 2.44 4.88 7.70
N LEU A 29 2.10 3.84 6.93
CA LEU A 29 1.43 2.67 7.47
C LEU A 29 2.30 1.89 8.47
N ALA A 30 3.60 1.79 8.23
CA ALA A 30 4.54 1.14 9.14
C ALA A 30 4.67 1.93 10.45
N ASP A 31 4.88 3.24 10.35
CA ASP A 31 5.12 4.13 11.49
C ASP A 31 3.89 4.21 12.41
N GLU A 32 2.69 4.12 11.85
CA GLU A 32 1.44 4.10 12.61
C GLU A 32 0.98 2.68 13.04
N GLY A 33 1.79 1.65 12.78
CA GLY A 33 1.46 0.28 13.18
C GLY A 33 0.30 -0.35 12.39
N GLY A 34 0.00 0.19 11.21
CA GLY A 34 -1.00 -0.34 10.28
C GLY A 34 -0.55 -1.57 9.51
N LEU A 35 0.73 -1.97 9.62
CA LEU A 35 1.30 -3.15 8.98
C LEU A 35 1.79 -4.17 10.00
N TYR A 36 1.47 -5.44 9.78
CA TYR A 36 1.93 -6.55 10.62
C TYR A 36 3.32 -7.03 10.16
N LEU A 37 4.32 -6.16 10.28
CA LEU A 37 5.68 -6.43 9.76
C LEU A 37 6.37 -7.58 10.53
N ASP A 38 6.13 -7.67 11.83
CA ASP A 38 6.73 -8.68 12.71
C ASP A 38 5.99 -10.03 12.67
N ASP A 39 4.78 -10.07 12.12
CA ASP A 39 4.03 -11.31 11.97
C ASP A 39 4.49 -12.05 10.71
N LYS A 40 5.15 -13.19 10.92
CA LYS A 40 5.69 -14.04 9.85
C LYS A 40 4.63 -14.75 9.03
N THR A 41 3.39 -14.77 9.49
CA THR A 41 2.23 -15.36 8.79
C THR A 41 1.47 -14.34 7.95
N THR A 42 1.80 -13.05 8.07
CA THR A 42 1.16 -12.01 7.26
C THR A 42 1.67 -12.06 5.82
N GLU A 43 0.72 -12.04 4.91
CA GLU A 43 0.89 -11.99 3.45
C GLU A 43 0.37 -10.64 2.93
N TYR A 44 1.11 -10.02 2.02
CA TYR A 44 0.79 -8.73 1.43
C TYR A 44 0.42 -8.91 -0.04
N TYR A 45 -0.78 -8.47 -0.42
CA TYR A 45 -1.28 -8.53 -1.78
C TYR A 45 -1.39 -7.12 -2.34
N VAL A 46 -0.72 -6.85 -3.45
CA VAL A 46 -0.60 -5.51 -4.02
C VAL A 46 -1.03 -5.54 -5.49
N CYS A 47 -1.99 -4.68 -5.83
CA CYS A 47 -2.49 -4.49 -7.20
C CYS A 47 -2.60 -2.99 -7.49
N GLY A 48 -2.17 -2.55 -8.67
CA GLY A 48 -2.15 -1.15 -9.05
C GLY A 48 -1.18 -0.86 -10.21
N PRO A 49 -0.75 0.40 -10.39
CA PRO A 49 0.22 0.76 -11.42
C PRO A 49 1.55 0.00 -11.24
N GLU A 50 2.12 -0.51 -12.33
CA GLU A 50 3.32 -1.37 -12.34
C GLU A 50 4.47 -0.82 -11.49
N ASP A 51 4.89 0.42 -11.75
CA ASP A 51 5.97 1.06 -11.00
C ASP A 51 5.67 1.20 -9.51
N TRP A 52 4.42 1.50 -9.15
CA TRP A 52 4.01 1.62 -7.75
C TRP A 52 4.02 0.25 -7.05
N MET A 53 3.57 -0.80 -7.72
CA MET A 53 3.61 -2.16 -7.15
C MET A 53 5.05 -2.61 -6.90
N VAL A 54 5.97 -2.33 -7.84
CA VAL A 54 7.39 -2.61 -7.68
C VAL A 54 7.95 -1.84 -6.48
N GLN A 55 7.73 -0.52 -6.41
CA GLN A 55 8.18 0.31 -5.29
C GLN A 55 7.64 -0.19 -3.94
N THR A 56 6.35 -0.51 -3.87
CA THR A 56 5.69 -1.02 -2.65
C THR A 56 6.31 -2.32 -2.18
N ARG A 57 6.58 -3.26 -3.09
CA ARG A 57 7.24 -4.52 -2.77
C ARG A 57 8.65 -4.29 -2.23
N GLU A 58 9.45 -3.47 -2.91
CA GLU A 58 10.82 -3.18 -2.46
C GLU A 58 10.83 -2.51 -1.08
N GLU A 59 9.87 -1.64 -0.78
CA GLU A 59 9.77 -1.00 0.53
C GLU A 59 9.39 -1.99 1.65
N LEU A 60 8.41 -2.88 1.41
CA LEU A 60 8.05 -3.93 2.36
C LEU A 60 9.22 -4.90 2.62
N VAL A 61 9.94 -5.28 1.57
CA VAL A 61 11.13 -6.13 1.69
C VAL A 61 12.25 -5.42 2.45
N GLY A 62 12.48 -4.13 2.18
CA GLY A 62 13.43 -3.30 2.92
C GLY A 62 13.11 -3.18 4.40
N ARG A 63 11.85 -3.42 4.79
CA ARG A 63 11.36 -3.44 6.18
C ARG A 63 11.34 -4.84 6.81
N GLY A 64 11.87 -5.86 6.13
CA GLY A 64 12.03 -7.21 6.68
C GLY A 64 10.91 -8.19 6.32
N VAL A 65 9.94 -7.79 5.50
CA VAL A 65 8.97 -8.74 4.93
C VAL A 65 9.69 -9.64 3.91
N SER A 66 9.50 -10.95 3.99
CA SER A 66 10.09 -11.83 2.98
C SER A 66 9.44 -11.60 1.63
N ARG A 67 10.24 -11.62 0.55
CA ARG A 67 9.74 -11.41 -0.81
C ARG A 67 8.67 -12.42 -1.21
N GLU A 68 8.74 -13.65 -0.69
CA GLU A 68 7.73 -14.70 -0.93
C GLU A 68 6.36 -14.37 -0.34
N ARG A 69 6.30 -13.44 0.62
CA ARG A 69 5.07 -12.98 1.28
C ARG A 69 4.47 -11.73 0.64
N VAL A 70 5.05 -11.21 -0.45
CA VAL A 70 4.55 -10.03 -1.15
C VAL A 70 4.15 -10.41 -2.58
N HIS A 71 2.84 -10.58 -2.76
CA HIS A 71 2.22 -10.98 -4.01
C HIS A 71 1.83 -9.74 -4.79
N VAL A 72 2.44 -9.56 -5.96
CA VAL A 72 2.10 -8.47 -6.89
C VAL A 72 1.38 -9.04 -8.10
N GLU A 73 0.28 -8.43 -8.48
CA GLU A 73 -0.50 -8.86 -9.63
C GLU A 73 -0.33 -7.89 -10.79
N LEU A 74 0.48 -8.29 -11.78
CA LEU A 74 0.75 -7.50 -12.98
C LEU A 74 -0.36 -7.74 -14.01
N PHE A 75 -1.48 -7.04 -13.86
CA PHE A 75 -2.47 -6.96 -14.92
C PHE A 75 -2.11 -5.88 -15.94
N ARG A 76 -1.76 -6.33 -17.14
CA ARG A 76 -1.76 -5.49 -18.34
C ARG A 76 -3.05 -5.77 -19.11
N THR A 77 -3.85 -4.75 -19.36
CA THR A 77 -4.75 -4.76 -20.51
C THR A 77 -3.89 -4.49 -21.74
N GLY A 78 -3.46 -5.55 -22.43
CA GLY A 78 -2.79 -5.40 -23.72
C GLY A 78 -3.81 -5.11 -24.82
N ASP A 79 -3.48 -4.21 -25.75
CA ASP A 79 -3.88 -4.41 -27.14
C ASP A 79 -3.06 -5.57 -27.72
N VAL A 80 -3.73 -6.46 -28.47
CA VAL A 80 -3.10 -7.50 -29.29
C VAL A 80 -2.61 -6.94 -30.62
#